data_AF-A0A5Q0UMV9-F1
#
_entry.id   AF-A0A5Q0UMV9-F1
#
_cell.length_a   1.000
_cell.length_b   1.000
_cell.length_c   1.000
_cell.angle_alpha   90.00
_cell.angle_beta   90.00
_cell.angle_gamma   90.00
#
_symmetry.space_group_name_H-M   'P 1'
#
loop_
_entity.id
_entity.type
_entity.pdbx_description
1 polymer ?
#
loop_
_entity_poly.entity_id
_entity_poly.type
_entity_poly.pdbx_seq_one_letter_code
_entity_poly.pdbx_strand_id
1 'polypeptide(L)' 'MTDQQQLVGDAPLRRYEYDDAVVLAADIGITGDATVDVVDDTAIVVVGDEQYDFDLPAGDARAFIRNGVLTVEMSEVSH' A
#
# COMPACT_ATOMS: atom_id res chain seq x y z
N MET A 1 -20.16 -3.12 6.58
CA MET A 1 -19.12 -2.07 6.50
C MET A 1 -18.25 -2.25 7.71
N THR A 2 -17.22 -3.08 7.57
CA THR A 2 -16.28 -3.38 8.66
C THR A 2 -14.92 -2.93 8.14
N ASP A 3 -14.56 -1.68 8.40
CA ASP A 3 -13.19 -1.19 8.24
C ASP A 3 -12.30 -1.97 9.21
N GLN A 4 -11.73 -3.09 8.74
CA GLN A 4 -10.71 -3.81 9.47
C GLN A 4 -9.42 -2.99 9.36
N GLN A 5 -9.20 -2.12 10.34
CA GLN A 5 -7.93 -1.40 10.50
C GLN A 5 -6.83 -2.43 10.81
N GLN A 6 -6.13 -2.87 9.77
CA GLN A 6 -4.87 -3.60 9.89
C GLN A 6 -3.75 -2.55 10.00
N LEU A 7 -2.64 -2.81 10.68
CA LEU A 7 -1.52 -1.87 10.71
C LEU A 7 -0.43 -2.29 9.74
N VAL A 8 0.12 -1.31 9.02
CA VAL A 8 1.31 -1.44 8.16
C VAL A 8 2.42 -0.70 8.91
N GLY A 9 3.23 -1.43 9.67
CA GLY A 9 4.11 -0.83 10.69
C GLY A 9 3.29 -0.20 11.84
N ASP A 10 3.46 1.12 12.06
CA ASP A 10 2.73 1.96 13.04
C ASP A 10 1.71 2.90 12.36
N ALA A 11 1.61 2.87 11.01
CA ALA A 11 0.74 3.75 10.25
C ALA A 11 -0.70 3.23 10.21
N PRO A 12 -1.72 4.11 10.36
CA PRO A 12 -3.11 3.72 10.20
C PRO A 12 -3.38 3.33 8.73
N LEU A 13 -3.65 2.04 8.48
CA LEU A 13 -4.11 1.55 7.18
C LEU A 13 -5.61 1.74 7.05
N ARG A 14 -6.04 2.19 5.88
CA ARG A 14 -7.43 2.21 5.45
C ARG A 14 -7.58 1.27 4.27
N ARG A 15 -8.69 0.52 4.24
CA ARG A 15 -9.02 -0.40 3.16
C ARG A 15 -10.35 0.01 2.54
N TYR A 16 -10.36 0.13 1.23
CA TYR A 16 -11.54 0.45 0.44
C TYR A 16 -11.78 -0.69 -0.53
N GLU A 17 -13.00 -1.19 -0.57
CA GLU A 17 -13.41 -2.25 -1.49
C GLU A 17 -14.33 -1.65 -2.55
N TYR A 18 -13.94 -1.85 -3.80
CA TYR A 18 -14.70 -1.52 -5.00
C TYR A 18 -15.14 -2.82 -5.68
N ASP A 19 -16.04 -2.71 -6.66
CA ASP A 19 -16.60 -3.88 -7.34
C ASP A 19 -15.52 -4.72 -8.08
N ASP A 20 -14.43 -4.08 -8.50
CA ASP A 20 -13.35 -4.64 -9.32
C ASP A 20 -11.95 -4.49 -8.70
N ALA A 21 -11.82 -3.82 -7.55
CA ALA A 21 -10.54 -3.52 -6.95
C ALA A 21 -10.60 -3.38 -5.42
N VAL A 22 -9.47 -3.66 -4.77
CA VAL A 22 -9.23 -3.33 -3.37
C VAL A 22 -8.14 -2.29 -3.29
N VAL A 23 -8.39 -1.20 -2.58
CA VAL A 23 -7.42 -0.12 -2.38
C VAL A 23 -7.02 -0.06 -0.92
N LEU A 24 -5.73 -0.17 -0.65
CA LEU A 24 -5.12 0.06 0.65
C LEU A 24 -4.45 1.43 0.66
N ALA A 25 -4.69 2.21 1.71
CA ALA A 25 -4.06 3.51 1.90
C ALA A 25 -3.45 3.62 3.29
N ALA A 26 -2.15 3.89 3.37
CA ALA A 26 -1.43 4.10 4.62
C ALA A 26 -0.82 5.50 4.65
N ASP A 27 -1.04 6.23 5.74
CA ASP A 27 -0.32 7.49 5.99
C ASP A 27 1.06 7.16 6.56
N ILE A 28 2.09 7.28 5.73
CA ILE A 28 3.48 7.00 6.11
C ILE A 28 4.21 8.25 6.58
N GLY A 29 3.50 9.37 6.81
CA GLY A 29 3.98 10.50 7.61
C GLY A 29 5.18 11.25 7.02
N ILE A 30 5.33 11.28 5.70
CA ILE A 30 6.60 11.67 5.09
C ILE A 30 6.70 13.18 4.86
N THR A 31 7.83 13.76 5.30
CA THR A 31 8.25 15.14 5.01
C THR A 31 9.40 15.20 3.98
N GLY A 32 9.55 14.18 3.11
CA GLY A 32 10.69 14.02 2.19
C GLY A 32 10.40 13.13 0.97
N ASP A 33 11.42 12.89 0.14
CA ASP A 33 11.33 12.04 -1.05
C ASP A 33 11.18 10.57 -0.66
N ALA A 34 10.07 9.95 -1.09
CA ALA A 34 9.80 8.54 -0.87
C ALA A 34 9.48 7.85 -2.18
N THR A 35 9.89 6.60 -2.27
CA THR A 35 9.64 5.75 -3.44
C THR A 35 8.99 4.45 -3.00
N VAL A 36 8.24 3.84 -3.91
CA VAL A 36 7.65 2.53 -3.71
C VAL A 36 7.84 1.71 -4.98
N ASP A 37 8.14 0.43 -4.79
CA ASP A 37 8.14 -0.58 -5.83
C ASP A 37 7.32 -1.79 -5.39
N VAL A 38 6.80 -2.55 -6.35
CA VAL A 38 6.04 -3.78 -6.10
C VAL A 38 6.77 -4.93 -6.77
N VAL A 39 7.14 -5.93 -5.97
CA VAL A 39 7.80 -7.15 -6.42
C VAL A 39 6.98 -8.32 -5.92
N ASP A 40 6.41 -9.08 -6.86
CA ASP A 40 5.44 -10.14 -6.56
C ASP A 40 4.32 -9.61 -5.64
N ASP A 41 4.13 -10.24 -4.47
CA ASP A 41 3.11 -9.87 -3.48
C ASP A 41 3.69 -8.97 -2.38
N THR A 42 4.74 -8.19 -2.67
CA THR A 42 5.42 -7.33 -1.68
C THR A 42 5.54 -5.89 -2.19
N ALA A 43 5.07 -4.94 -1.38
CA ALA A 43 5.37 -3.52 -1.56
C ALA A 43 6.62 -3.14 -0.77
N ILE A 44 7.60 -2.56 -1.45
CA ILE A 44 8.86 -2.09 -0.87
C ILE A 44 8.84 -0.57 -0.87
N VAL A 45 8.86 0.04 0.32
CA VAL A 45 8.82 1.49 0.50
C VAL A 45 10.16 1.97 1.03
N VAL A 46 10.75 2.95 0.35
CA VAL A 46 12.01 3.58 0.75
C VAL A 46 11.76 5.06 1.06
N VAL A 47 12.17 5.48 2.26
CA VAL A 47 12.06 6.85 2.77
C VAL A 47 13.43 7.29 3.30
N GLY A 48 14.12 8.15 2.57
CA GLY A 48 15.50 8.52 2.91
C GLY A 48 16.41 7.29 2.93
N ASP A 49 16.96 6.95 4.10
CA ASP A 49 17.83 5.78 4.32
C ASP A 49 17.07 4.57 4.91
N GLU A 50 15.78 4.69 5.16
CA GLU A 50 14.94 3.65 5.75
C GLU A 50 14.17 2.89 4.67
N GLN A 51 14.06 1.57 4.84
CA GLN A 51 13.27 0.68 3.98
C GLN A 51 12.27 -0.10 4.82
N TYR A 52 11.07 -0.24 4.28
CA TYR A 52 9.97 -1.00 4.86
C TYR A 52 9.37 -1.93 3.81
N ASP A 53 9.18 -3.19 4.18
CA ASP A 53 8.58 -4.21 3.30
C ASP A 53 7.21 -4.58 3.85
N PHE A 54 6.23 -4.66 2.95
CA PHE A 54 4.84 -4.95 3.30
C PHE A 54 4.26 -6.06 2.44
N ASP A 55 3.78 -7.11 3.11
CA ASP A 55 3.04 -8.18 2.45
C ASP A 55 1.71 -7.65 1.92
N LEU A 56 1.47 -7.86 0.64
CA LEU A 56 0.22 -7.56 -0.03
C LEU A 56 -0.60 -8.84 -0.18
N PRO A 57 -1.94 -8.72 -0.15
CA PRO A 57 -2.81 -9.77 -0.67
C PRO A 57 -2.42 -10.13 -2.11
N ALA A 58 -2.52 -11.42 -2.46
CA ALA A 58 -2.25 -11.89 -3.81
C ALA A 58 -3.17 -11.21 -4.84
N GLY A 59 -2.59 -10.77 -5.95
CA GLY A 59 -3.31 -10.08 -7.03
C GLY A 59 -2.37 -9.27 -7.93
N ASP A 60 -2.93 -8.58 -8.93
CA ASP A 60 -2.14 -7.60 -9.68
C ASP A 60 -2.13 -6.29 -8.88
N ALA A 61 -0.99 -5.99 -8.27
CA ALA A 61 -0.83 -4.88 -7.34
C ALA A 61 -0.03 -3.74 -7.96
N ARG A 62 -0.53 -2.52 -7.76
CA ARG A 62 0.14 -1.28 -8.14
C ARG A 62 0.22 -0.35 -6.95
N ALA A 63 1.43 0.11 -6.62
CA ALA A 63 1.64 1.04 -5.54
C ALA A 63 2.13 2.41 -6.03
N PHE A 64 1.74 3.46 -5.32
CA PHE A 64 2.26 4.82 -5.51
C PHE A 64 2.16 5.64 -4.22
N ILE A 65 3.03 6.65 -4.10
CA ILE A 65 3.01 7.58 -2.96
C ILE A 65 2.60 8.97 -3.46
N ARG A 66 1.61 9.58 -2.80
CA ARG A 66 1.20 10.98 -3.05
C ARG A 66 1.01 11.72 -1.75
N ASN A 67 1.74 12.83 -1.60
CA ASN A 67 1.66 13.71 -0.42
C ASN A 67 1.80 12.94 0.91
N GLY A 68 2.74 12.00 0.97
CA GLY A 68 3.00 11.18 2.16
C GLY A 68 2.03 10.02 2.39
N VAL A 69 1.07 9.80 1.48
CA VAL A 69 0.15 8.65 1.54
C VAL A 69 0.59 7.59 0.55
N LEU A 70 0.91 6.40 1.06
CA LEU A 70 1.08 5.19 0.27
C LEU A 70 -0.31 4.68 -0.12
N THR A 71 -0.52 4.48 -1.41
CA THR A 71 -1.73 3.85 -1.95
C THR A 71 -1.32 2.60 -2.71
N VAL A 72 -1.97 1.48 -2.42
CA VAL A 72 -1.82 0.21 -3.14
C VAL A 72 -3.18 -0.19 -3.70
N GLU A 73 -3.26 -0.28 -5.02
CA GLU A 73 -4.44 -0.73 -5.75
C GLU A 73 -4.20 -2.17 -6.16
N MET A 74 -5.15 -3.06 -5.85
CA MET A 74 -5.12 -4.46 -6.23
C MET A 74 -6.34 -4.76 -7.07
N SER A 75 -6.13 -5.39 -8.21
CA SER A 75 -7.19 -5.91 -9.05
C SER A 75 -7.10 -7.43 -9.13
N GLU A 76 -8.25 -8.08 -9.30
CA GLU A 76 -8.24 -9.52 -9.59
C GLU A 76 -7.55 -9.75 -10.92
N VAL A 77 -6.53 -10.61 -10.92
CA VAL A 77 -5.87 -11.02 -12.17
C VAL A 77 -6.90 -11.79 -12.99
N SER A 78 -7.47 -11.16 -14.02
CA SER A 78 -8.32 -11.86 -14.98
C SER A 78 -7.43 -12.79 -15.80
N HIS A 79 -7.39 -14.08 -15.42
CA HIS A 79 -6.64 -15.14 -16.11
C HIS A 79 -7.35 -15.58 -17.39
#